data_AF-A0A382AZA6-F1
#
_entry.id   AF-A0A382AZA6-F1
#
_cell.length_a   1.000
_cell.length_b   1.000
_cell.length_c   1.000
_cell.angle_alpha   90.00
_cell.angle_beta   90.00
_cell.angle_gamma   90.00
#
_symmetry.space_group_name_H-M   'P 1'
#
loop_
_entity.id
_entity.type
_entity.pdbx_description
1 polymer ?
#
loop_
_entity_poly.entity_id
_entity_poly.type
_entity_poly.pdbx_seq_one_letter_code
_entity_poly.pdbx_strand_id
1 'polypeptide(L)'
;MKHLLLTTIAAVFLATTSFAGPIHDAARNGDLEVVQTQLNKGVDVDAKNTAMGDTPLHHAAANGHEEIVKLLIAKGADVNENVNWEGSTPLHYAETKEVVELLIAGGADVNAKKDDGLTPLHLAAAWGHKKVVELLITKGAGVNAKANDGKTPLDWAVAWDEPETADLLRKHGGKISEELKPSTTKAPDISIHSAAFKGNIEAVQQHLAAGTDVNTKDGSGSTPLHTASTWGRKEIAELLIAKGADVNAKDEDGWTPLLNATIDGHKEIIELLIEKGADVNAKTNDGDTPLDKNMIDDYDDISTFGAKEEINDLLRKHGGKHGTIHSAAQGDDIEAVKEFLAAGANVNAKNRGGQTPLDMAYGEIADLLRKHGGKTGEELKALMPRLVQHGRFAFSFDAKEGKVYEVQDSFNLLNWEVVKTYTGTGDSVRFDEARYHNPPELFYRVRVVE
;
A
#
# COMPACT_ATOMS: atom_id res chain seq x y z
N MET A 1 -20.73 -0.66 44.06
CA MET A 1 -19.31 -0.75 43.62
C MET A 1 -18.58 0.59 43.67
N LYS A 2 -19.14 1.72 43.18
CA LYS A 2 -18.63 3.09 43.46
C LYS A 2 -18.27 3.30 44.94
N HIS A 3 -19.20 2.92 45.83
CA HIS A 3 -19.00 3.01 47.27
C HIS A 3 -17.96 2.01 47.81
N LEU A 4 -17.71 0.87 47.16
CA LEU A 4 -16.84 -0.19 47.67
C LEU A 4 -15.37 0.06 47.34
N LEU A 5 -15.05 0.67 46.18
CA LEU A 5 -13.69 1.08 45.81
C LEU A 5 -13.34 2.46 46.38
N LEU A 6 -14.27 3.43 46.43
CA LEU A 6 -14.05 4.63 47.23
C LEU A 6 -13.90 4.27 48.70
N THR A 7 -14.64 3.29 49.25
CA THR A 7 -14.36 2.83 50.62
C THR A 7 -13.14 1.95 50.73
N THR A 8 -12.67 1.19 49.73
CA THR A 8 -11.38 0.49 49.87
C THR A 8 -10.20 1.45 49.71
N ILE A 9 -10.22 2.38 48.75
CA ILE A 9 -9.19 3.42 48.58
C ILE A 9 -9.23 4.40 49.76
N ALA A 10 -10.40 4.94 50.13
CA ALA A 10 -10.51 5.82 51.30
C ALA A 10 -10.32 5.08 52.63
N ALA A 11 -10.75 3.81 52.81
CA ALA A 11 -10.46 3.07 54.05
C ALA A 11 -9.02 2.59 54.13
N VAL A 12 -8.35 2.33 53.00
CA VAL A 12 -6.90 2.14 52.95
C VAL A 12 -6.18 3.42 53.35
N PHE A 13 -6.62 4.58 52.86
CA PHE A 13 -6.03 5.87 53.22
C PHE A 13 -6.38 6.34 54.66
N LEU A 14 -7.55 5.98 55.20
CA LEU A 14 -8.00 6.34 56.55
C LEU A 14 -7.44 5.42 57.65
N ALA A 15 -7.05 4.17 57.33
CA ALA A 15 -6.58 3.20 58.33
C ALA A 15 -5.07 3.31 58.68
N THR A 16 -4.32 4.25 58.09
CA THR A 16 -2.85 4.31 58.19
C THR A 16 -2.30 5.36 59.15
N THR A 17 -3.14 5.95 60.02
CA THR A 17 -2.74 7.01 60.96
C THR A 17 -1.70 6.62 62.02
N SER A 18 -1.18 5.38 62.01
CA SER A 18 -0.10 4.96 62.93
C SER A 18 1.17 4.38 62.29
N PHE A 19 1.32 4.42 60.95
CA PHE A 19 2.47 3.77 60.27
C PHE A 19 3.14 4.60 59.15
N ALA A 20 2.59 5.76 58.79
CA ALA A 20 3.23 6.69 57.86
C ALA A 20 4.29 7.53 58.58
N GLY A 21 5.45 7.79 57.94
CA GLY A 21 6.45 8.68 58.51
C GLY A 21 5.92 10.11 58.62
N PRO A 22 6.49 10.99 59.48
CA PRO A 22 5.94 12.31 59.70
C PRO A 22 5.88 13.19 58.43
N ILE A 23 6.70 12.91 57.40
CA ILE A 23 6.70 13.65 56.13
C ILE A 23 5.55 13.22 55.22
N HIS A 24 5.17 11.94 55.26
CA HIS A 24 4.06 11.38 54.49
C HIS A 24 2.72 11.94 54.97
N ASP A 25 2.51 11.98 56.28
CA ASP A 25 1.31 12.54 56.90
C ASP A 25 1.18 14.03 56.61
N ALA A 26 2.28 14.77 56.73
CA ALA A 26 2.31 16.19 56.39
C ALA A 26 2.00 16.43 54.90
N ALA A 27 2.57 15.62 54.00
CA ALA A 27 2.30 15.70 52.58
C ALA A 27 0.84 15.34 52.23
N ARG A 28 0.24 14.36 52.92
CA ARG A 28 -1.17 13.99 52.78
C ARG A 28 -2.11 15.10 53.26
N ASN A 29 -1.79 15.72 54.40
CA ASN A 29 -2.65 16.72 55.05
C ASN A 29 -2.46 18.15 54.50
N GLY A 30 -1.45 18.39 53.67
CA GLY A 30 -1.16 19.71 53.12
C GLY A 30 -0.29 20.61 54.00
N ASP A 31 0.40 20.04 55.01
CA ASP A 31 1.24 20.78 55.95
C ASP A 31 2.62 21.13 55.36
N LEU A 32 2.65 22.12 54.47
CA LEU A 32 3.85 22.56 53.75
C LEU A 32 5.03 22.89 54.69
N GLU A 33 4.77 23.57 55.81
CA GLU A 33 5.80 23.94 56.78
C GLU A 33 6.49 22.70 57.40
N VAL A 34 5.71 21.67 57.68
CA VAL A 34 6.19 20.43 58.28
C VAL A 34 7.00 19.62 57.26
N VAL A 35 6.54 19.54 56.01
CA VAL A 35 7.30 18.93 54.91
C VAL A 35 8.64 19.65 54.72
N GLN A 36 8.61 20.98 54.62
CA GLN A 36 9.81 21.81 54.44
C GLN A 36 10.81 21.63 55.59
N THR A 37 10.31 21.61 56.82
CA THR A 37 11.13 21.42 58.03
C THR A 37 11.79 20.04 58.04
N GLN A 38 11.09 18.99 57.62
CA GLN A 38 11.64 17.63 57.57
C GLN A 38 12.70 17.47 56.49
N LEU A 39 12.46 17.97 55.29
CA LEU A 39 13.46 17.99 54.22
C LEU A 39 14.72 18.78 54.64
N ASN A 40 14.55 19.89 55.36
CA ASN A 40 15.69 20.67 55.89
C ASN A 40 16.46 19.92 57.00
N LYS A 41 15.82 18.97 57.70
CA LYS A 41 16.48 18.06 58.66
C LYS A 41 17.21 16.90 57.99
N GLY A 42 17.18 16.81 56.66
CA GLY A 42 17.85 15.75 55.89
C GLY A 42 17.03 14.46 55.78
N VAL A 43 15.71 14.52 55.97
CA VAL A 43 14.82 13.40 55.60
C VAL A 43 14.90 13.21 54.09
N ASP A 44 15.06 11.96 53.66
CA ASP A 44 15.06 11.60 52.24
C ASP A 44 13.73 12.00 51.59
N VAL A 45 13.82 12.69 50.45
CA VAL A 45 12.66 13.23 49.73
C VAL A 45 11.78 12.11 49.15
N ASP A 46 12.40 10.98 48.81
CA ASP A 46 11.75 9.79 48.26
C ASP A 46 11.59 8.68 49.31
N ALA A 47 11.63 9.04 50.60
CA ALA A 47 11.41 8.09 51.68
C ALA A 47 10.10 7.31 51.45
N LYS A 48 10.19 5.99 51.32
CA LYS A 48 9.02 5.11 51.16
C LYS A 48 8.41 4.76 52.51
N ASN A 49 7.09 4.86 52.65
CA ASN A 49 6.41 4.39 53.85
C ASN A 49 6.46 2.85 53.94
N THR A 50 6.34 2.29 55.15
CA THR A 50 6.48 0.85 55.37
C THR A 50 5.26 0.03 54.97
N ALA A 51 4.10 0.66 54.77
CA ALA A 51 2.84 -0.02 54.49
C ALA A 51 2.69 -0.36 53.00
N MET A 52 2.92 0.62 52.14
CA MET A 52 2.58 0.57 50.71
C MET A 52 3.74 1.01 49.80
N GLY A 53 4.82 1.53 50.39
CA GLY A 53 5.95 2.04 49.63
C GLY A 53 5.70 3.43 49.05
N ASP A 54 4.68 4.16 49.53
CA ASP A 54 4.36 5.49 49.00
C ASP A 54 5.44 6.49 49.42
N THR A 55 5.79 7.39 48.50
CA THR A 55 6.63 8.56 48.79
C THR A 55 5.75 9.75 49.22
N PRO A 56 6.33 10.80 49.83
CA PRO A 56 5.58 12.04 50.11
C PRO A 56 4.91 12.62 48.85
N LEU A 57 5.54 12.43 47.68
CA LEU A 57 5.02 12.92 46.40
C LEU A 57 3.73 12.22 45.99
N HIS A 58 3.59 10.92 46.25
CA HIS A 58 2.34 10.19 46.03
C HIS A 58 1.19 10.78 46.84
N HIS A 59 1.41 11.04 48.13
CA HIS A 59 0.38 11.62 49.00
C HIS A 59 0.03 13.05 48.62
N ALA A 60 1.02 13.89 48.28
CA ALA A 60 0.77 15.25 47.83
C ALA A 60 0.00 15.29 46.50
N ALA A 61 0.34 14.41 45.55
CA ALA A 61 -0.34 14.32 44.26
C ALA A 61 -1.79 13.82 44.41
N ALA A 62 -2.01 12.80 45.25
CA ALA A 62 -3.32 12.20 45.51
C ALA A 62 -4.33 13.12 46.21
N ASN A 63 -3.84 14.19 46.85
CA ASN A 63 -4.68 15.15 47.59
C ASN A 63 -4.60 16.57 47.01
N GLY A 64 -4.04 16.73 45.80
CA GLY A 64 -4.01 18.02 45.11
C GLY A 64 -3.12 19.10 45.73
N HIS A 65 -2.14 18.75 46.57
CA HIS A 65 -1.32 19.73 47.29
C HIS A 65 -0.18 20.30 46.43
N GLU A 66 -0.54 21.18 45.49
CA GLU A 66 0.36 21.74 44.46
C GLU A 66 1.68 22.31 45.00
N GLU A 67 1.64 23.09 46.08
CA GLU A 67 2.84 23.72 46.66
C GLU A 67 3.79 22.68 47.27
N ILE A 68 3.25 21.58 47.80
CA ILE A 68 4.06 20.47 48.28
C ILE A 68 4.65 19.69 47.11
N VAL A 69 3.87 19.45 46.05
CA VAL A 69 4.37 18.82 44.81
C VAL A 69 5.52 19.63 44.22
N LYS A 70 5.35 20.96 44.08
CA LYS A 70 6.40 21.89 43.62
C LYS A 70 7.65 21.77 44.48
N LEU A 71 7.49 21.81 45.81
CA LEU A 71 8.60 21.71 46.75
C LEU A 71 9.36 20.38 46.61
N LEU A 72 8.64 19.27 46.56
CA LEU A 72 9.25 17.93 46.48
C LEU A 72 10.03 17.76 45.16
N ILE A 73 9.44 18.13 44.03
CA ILE A 73 10.13 18.10 42.72
C ILE A 73 11.38 19.00 42.75
N ALA A 74 11.29 20.22 43.31
CA ALA A 74 12.43 21.12 43.43
C ALA A 74 13.54 20.58 44.35
N LYS A 75 13.20 19.69 45.29
CA LYS A 75 14.14 18.99 46.17
C LYS A 75 14.67 17.69 45.57
N GLY A 76 14.29 17.37 44.32
CA GLY A 76 14.81 16.24 43.57
C GLY A 76 14.04 14.94 43.76
N ALA A 77 12.76 15.00 44.17
CA ALA A 77 11.91 13.82 44.23
C ALA A 77 11.79 13.15 42.85
N ASP A 78 11.90 11.83 42.80
CA ASP A 78 11.64 11.07 41.59
C ASP A 78 10.14 10.98 41.31
N VAL A 79 9.72 11.64 40.23
CA VAL A 79 8.32 11.73 39.78
C VAL A 79 7.76 10.44 39.18
N ASN A 80 8.61 9.43 38.95
CA ASN A 80 8.25 8.14 38.38
C ASN A 80 8.42 6.97 39.38
N GLU A 81 8.63 7.27 40.67
CA GLU A 81 8.72 6.23 41.70
C GLU A 81 7.42 5.42 41.79
N ASN A 82 7.55 4.11 41.91
CA ASN A 82 6.42 3.20 42.03
C ASN A 82 6.15 2.85 43.50
N VAL A 83 4.87 2.82 43.87
CA VAL A 83 4.40 2.16 45.10
C VAL A 83 4.60 0.65 44.99
N ASN A 84 4.78 -0.03 46.12
CA ASN A 84 5.19 -1.44 46.15
C ASN A 84 4.08 -2.45 45.81
N TRP A 85 2.81 -2.10 46.03
CA TRP A 85 1.72 -3.07 46.02
C TRP A 85 0.92 -3.12 44.72
N GLU A 86 0.96 -2.06 43.91
CA GLU A 86 0.31 -2.05 42.60
C GLU A 86 1.10 -1.32 41.49
N GLY A 87 2.32 -0.85 41.78
CA GLY A 87 3.18 -0.22 40.78
C GLY A 87 2.72 1.15 40.29
N SER A 88 1.81 1.82 41.00
CA SER A 88 1.35 3.18 40.68
C SER A 88 2.46 4.22 40.89
N THR A 89 2.55 5.18 39.96
CA THR A 89 3.36 6.40 40.07
C THR A 89 2.55 7.55 40.70
N PRO A 90 3.18 8.68 41.11
CA PRO A 90 2.44 9.86 41.55
C PRO A 90 1.42 10.37 40.53
N LEU A 91 1.71 10.23 39.23
CA LEU A 91 0.82 10.66 38.15
C LEU A 91 -0.47 9.82 38.08
N HIS A 92 -0.44 8.55 38.51
CA HIS A 92 -1.64 7.71 38.58
C HIS A 92 -2.68 8.25 39.57
N TYR A 93 -2.24 8.91 40.63
CA TYR A 93 -3.11 9.45 41.67
C TYR A 93 -3.41 10.95 41.54
N ALA A 94 -2.81 11.64 40.57
CA ALA A 94 -2.92 13.09 40.47
C ALA A 94 -4.39 13.55 40.31
N GLU A 95 -4.88 14.29 41.31
CA GLU A 95 -6.28 14.71 41.39
C GLU A 95 -6.58 15.94 40.51
N THR A 96 -5.67 16.92 40.51
CA THR A 96 -5.88 18.21 39.86
C THR A 96 -5.05 18.36 38.59
N LYS A 97 -5.51 19.24 37.70
CA LYS A 97 -4.82 19.55 36.44
C LYS A 97 -3.43 20.14 36.73
N GLU A 98 -3.34 20.98 37.74
CA GLU A 98 -2.14 21.70 38.14
C GLU A 98 -1.06 20.72 38.65
N VAL A 99 -1.44 19.72 39.46
CA VAL A 99 -0.53 18.65 39.87
C VAL A 99 -0.04 17.83 38.67
N VAL A 100 -0.93 17.49 37.73
CA VAL A 100 -0.55 16.77 36.50
C VAL A 100 0.46 17.58 35.67
N GLU A 101 0.25 18.89 35.52
CA GLU A 101 1.20 19.77 34.81
C GLU A 101 2.56 19.79 35.49
N LEU A 102 2.61 19.87 36.82
CA LEU A 102 3.86 19.85 37.59
C LEU A 102 4.60 18.53 37.44
N LEU A 103 3.91 17.40 37.55
CA LEU A 103 4.51 16.07 37.43
C LEU A 103 5.06 15.84 36.01
N ILE A 104 4.30 16.18 34.97
CA ILE A 104 4.76 16.06 33.58
C ILE A 104 5.94 17.00 33.32
N ALA A 105 5.93 18.23 33.86
CA ALA A 105 7.07 19.15 33.77
C ALA A 105 8.31 18.62 34.51
N GLY A 106 8.11 17.85 35.59
CA GLY A 106 9.17 17.12 36.31
C GLY A 106 9.67 15.86 35.60
N GLY A 107 9.08 15.48 34.46
CA GLY A 107 9.50 14.31 33.67
C GLY A 107 8.68 13.04 33.91
N ALA A 108 7.46 13.15 34.45
CA ALA A 108 6.59 11.99 34.61
C ALA A 108 6.19 11.38 33.26
N ASP A 109 6.26 10.06 33.14
CA ASP A 109 5.77 9.34 31.95
C ASP A 109 4.23 9.35 31.91
N VAL A 110 3.66 10.10 30.96
CA VAL A 110 2.21 10.22 30.75
C VAL A 110 1.54 8.88 30.41
N ASN A 111 2.30 7.90 29.92
CA ASN A 111 1.83 6.58 29.55
C ASN A 111 2.35 5.47 30.49
N ALA A 112 2.87 5.83 31.66
CA ALA A 112 3.31 4.87 32.67
C ALA A 112 2.22 3.82 32.94
N LYS A 113 2.62 2.57 33.09
CA LYS A 113 1.71 1.47 33.41
C LYS A 113 1.99 0.94 34.80
N LYS A 114 0.96 0.86 35.63
CA LYS A 114 1.01 0.13 36.90
C LYS A 114 0.89 -1.38 36.67
N ASP A 115 0.93 -2.20 37.71
CA ASP A 115 1.08 -3.66 37.61
C ASP A 115 -0.04 -4.35 36.79
N ASP A 116 -1.26 -3.83 36.82
CA ASP A 116 -2.41 -4.31 36.03
C ASP A 116 -2.49 -3.69 34.62
N GLY A 117 -1.47 -2.93 34.23
CA GLY A 117 -1.36 -2.29 32.93
C GLY A 117 -2.18 -1.00 32.78
N LEU A 118 -2.86 -0.54 33.83
CA LEU A 118 -3.58 0.73 33.81
C LEU A 118 -2.59 1.90 33.71
N THR A 119 -2.97 2.91 32.93
CA THR A 119 -2.26 4.18 32.78
C THR A 119 -2.95 5.29 33.58
N PRO A 120 -2.32 6.46 33.81
CA PRO A 120 -2.98 7.60 34.44
C PRO A 120 -4.30 7.99 33.77
N LEU A 121 -4.39 7.85 32.44
CA LEU A 121 -5.62 8.12 31.68
C LEU A 121 -6.76 7.15 32.03
N HIS A 122 -6.47 5.88 32.34
CA HIS A 122 -7.50 4.93 32.76
C HIS A 122 -8.13 5.33 34.10
N LEU A 123 -7.31 5.74 35.07
CA LEU A 123 -7.78 6.14 36.40
C LEU A 123 -8.54 7.47 36.34
N ALA A 124 -7.99 8.47 35.64
CA ALA A 124 -8.68 9.75 35.41
C ALA A 124 -10.03 9.57 34.70
N ALA A 125 -10.12 8.62 33.76
CA ALA A 125 -11.36 8.26 33.10
C ALA A 125 -12.37 7.59 34.04
N ALA A 126 -11.92 6.62 34.85
CA ALA A 126 -12.75 5.90 35.82
C ALA A 126 -13.31 6.82 36.92
N TRP A 127 -12.55 7.84 37.35
CA TRP A 127 -12.96 8.80 38.37
C TRP A 127 -13.65 10.06 37.81
N GLY A 128 -13.84 10.14 36.49
CA GLY A 128 -14.55 11.25 35.86
C GLY A 128 -13.81 12.59 35.91
N HIS A 129 -12.48 12.59 36.04
CA HIS A 129 -11.65 13.79 36.13
C HIS A 129 -11.45 14.45 34.75
N LYS A 130 -12.51 15.00 34.18
CA LYS A 130 -12.57 15.50 32.78
C LYS A 130 -11.41 16.43 32.41
N LYS A 131 -11.05 17.38 33.28
CA LYS A 131 -9.94 18.32 33.04
C LYS A 131 -8.59 17.61 32.98
N VAL A 132 -8.39 16.60 33.82
CA VAL A 132 -7.17 15.77 33.82
C VAL A 132 -7.15 14.87 32.57
N VAL A 133 -8.28 14.26 32.21
CA VAL A 133 -8.42 13.47 30.97
C VAL A 133 -8.05 14.29 29.74
N GLU A 134 -8.62 15.50 29.60
CA GLU A 134 -8.31 16.40 28.49
C GLU A 134 -6.82 16.76 28.47
N LEU A 135 -6.26 17.12 29.63
CA LEU A 135 -4.83 17.44 29.73
C LEU A 135 -3.94 16.25 29.34
N LEU A 136 -4.17 15.07 29.90
CA LEU A 136 -3.38 13.87 29.60
C LEU A 136 -3.39 13.54 28.10
N ILE A 137 -4.56 13.62 27.45
CA ILE A 137 -4.68 13.44 25.99
C ILE A 137 -3.84 14.47 25.24
N THR A 138 -3.92 15.75 25.61
CA THR A 138 -3.11 16.81 24.96
C THR A 138 -1.60 16.64 25.19
N LYS A 139 -1.21 15.92 26.25
CA LYS A 139 0.18 15.60 26.58
C LYS A 139 0.65 14.25 26.00
N GLY A 140 -0.16 13.61 25.15
CA GLY A 140 0.24 12.40 24.42
C GLY A 140 -0.13 11.09 25.11
N ALA A 141 -1.08 11.10 26.05
CA ALA A 141 -1.64 9.87 26.58
C ALA A 141 -2.35 9.05 25.47
N GLY A 142 -2.08 7.75 25.41
CA GLY A 142 -2.72 6.86 24.45
C GLY A 142 -4.22 6.69 24.75
N VAL A 143 -5.08 7.39 24.00
CA VAL A 143 -6.56 7.36 24.20
C VAL A 143 -7.18 5.95 24.11
N ASN A 144 -6.52 5.04 23.39
CA ASN A 144 -6.91 3.64 23.21
C ASN A 144 -5.91 2.66 23.87
N ALA A 145 -5.11 3.11 24.84
CA ALA A 145 -4.21 2.23 25.58
C ALA A 145 -4.98 1.07 26.20
N LYS A 146 -4.40 -0.14 26.17
CA LYS A 146 -5.02 -1.33 26.76
C LYS A 146 -4.33 -1.69 28.08
N ALA A 147 -5.14 -1.88 29.11
CA ALA A 147 -4.75 -2.55 30.36
C ALA A 147 -4.54 -4.05 30.14
N ASN A 148 -4.09 -4.77 31.17
CA ASN A 148 -3.81 -6.21 31.06
C ASN A 148 -5.08 -7.03 30.80
N ASP A 149 -6.25 -6.56 31.24
CA ASP A 149 -7.55 -7.18 30.93
C ASP A 149 -8.11 -6.79 29.55
N GLY A 150 -7.35 -6.01 28.78
CA GLY A 150 -7.69 -5.56 27.43
C GLY A 150 -8.61 -4.34 27.38
N LYS A 151 -9.09 -3.83 28.52
CA LYS A 151 -9.96 -2.66 28.57
C LYS A 151 -9.20 -1.37 28.26
N THR A 152 -9.92 -0.40 27.69
CA THR A 152 -9.43 0.94 27.36
C THR A 152 -9.91 1.99 28.37
N PRO A 153 -9.36 3.21 28.41
CA PRO A 153 -9.89 4.29 29.25
C PRO A 153 -11.39 4.54 29.04
N LEU A 154 -11.90 4.36 27.82
CA LEU A 154 -13.33 4.49 27.53
C LEU A 154 -14.16 3.36 28.17
N ASP A 155 -13.67 2.11 28.15
CA ASP A 155 -14.34 1.01 28.87
C ASP A 155 -14.46 1.32 30.37
N TRP A 156 -13.42 1.93 30.95
CA TRP A 156 -13.43 2.32 32.37
C TRP A 156 -14.38 3.49 32.63
N ALA A 157 -14.39 4.56 31.82
CA ALA A 157 -15.38 5.64 31.96
C ALA A 157 -16.82 5.12 31.87
N VAL A 158 -17.09 4.20 30.95
CA VAL A 158 -18.42 3.57 30.79
C VAL A 158 -18.76 2.67 31.98
N ALA A 159 -17.84 1.80 32.41
CA ALA A 159 -18.07 0.88 33.52
C ALA A 159 -18.31 1.59 34.86
N TRP A 160 -17.78 2.80 35.02
CA TRP A 160 -17.91 3.62 36.22
C TRP A 160 -19.04 4.66 36.14
N ASP A 161 -19.82 4.65 35.04
CA ASP A 161 -20.95 5.55 34.82
C ASP A 161 -20.51 7.03 34.85
N GLU A 162 -19.49 7.35 34.05
CA GLU A 162 -18.93 8.70 33.86
C GLU A 162 -19.22 9.21 32.42
N PRO A 163 -20.49 9.53 32.09
CA PRO A 163 -20.95 9.71 30.72
C PRO A 163 -20.24 10.85 29.98
N GLU A 164 -20.04 12.02 30.60
CA GLU A 164 -19.42 13.12 29.85
C GLU A 164 -17.91 12.93 29.71
N THR A 165 -17.28 12.12 30.56
CA THR A 165 -15.88 11.69 30.38
C THR A 165 -15.79 10.67 29.25
N ALA A 166 -16.75 9.76 29.14
CA ALA A 166 -16.87 8.84 28.01
C ALA A 166 -17.09 9.60 26.69
N ASP A 167 -17.95 10.62 26.67
CA ASP A 167 -18.17 11.49 25.52
C ASP A 167 -16.91 12.27 25.13
N LEU A 168 -16.16 12.78 26.12
CA LEU A 168 -14.88 13.44 25.88
C LEU A 168 -13.87 12.47 25.25
N LEU A 169 -13.74 11.26 25.79
CA LEU A 169 -12.85 10.23 25.22
C LEU A 169 -13.26 9.86 23.80
N ARG A 170 -14.56 9.66 23.54
CA ARG A 170 -15.13 9.43 22.19
C ARG A 170 -14.75 10.56 21.23
N LYS A 171 -14.91 11.82 21.65
CA LYS A 171 -14.55 13.01 20.85
C LYS A 171 -13.06 13.02 20.48
N HIS A 172 -12.20 12.47 21.33
CA HIS A 172 -10.77 12.31 21.08
C HIS A 172 -10.38 10.97 20.43
N GLY A 173 -11.33 10.22 19.86
CA GLY A 173 -11.07 8.97 19.14
C GLY A 173 -10.96 7.72 20.02
N GLY A 174 -11.40 7.81 21.27
CA GLY A 174 -11.52 6.69 22.20
C GLY A 174 -12.55 5.67 21.73
N LYS A 175 -12.17 4.39 21.80
CA LYS A 175 -12.98 3.23 21.45
C LYS A 175 -13.04 2.26 22.62
N ILE A 176 -14.16 1.58 22.79
CA ILE A 176 -14.27 0.47 23.75
C ILE A 176 -13.45 -0.73 23.25
N SER A 177 -13.01 -1.59 24.16
CA SER A 177 -12.18 -2.76 23.82
C SER A 177 -12.82 -3.66 22.76
N GLU A 178 -14.15 -3.80 22.76
CA GLU A 178 -14.90 -4.59 21.76
C GLU A 178 -14.73 -4.04 20.34
N GLU A 179 -14.76 -2.71 20.16
CA GLU A 179 -14.55 -2.05 18.87
C GLU A 179 -13.09 -2.13 18.40
N LEU A 180 -12.17 -2.50 19.30
CA LEU A 180 -10.75 -2.69 19.02
C LEU A 180 -10.37 -4.16 18.85
N LYS A 181 -11.32 -5.10 19.00
CA LYS A 181 -11.05 -6.50 18.69
C LYS A 181 -10.93 -6.64 17.16
N PRO A 182 -9.87 -7.30 16.64
CA PRO A 182 -9.91 -7.77 15.26
C PRO A 182 -11.11 -8.71 15.13
N SER A 183 -11.92 -8.53 14.10
CA SER A 183 -13.16 -9.29 13.93
C SER A 183 -12.88 -10.79 13.93
N THR A 184 -13.32 -11.50 14.97
CA THR A 184 -13.23 -12.97 15.03
C THR A 184 -14.32 -13.66 14.22
N THR A 185 -14.94 -12.96 13.26
CA THR A 185 -15.80 -13.60 12.26
C THR A 185 -14.92 -14.54 11.45
N LYS A 186 -15.09 -15.85 11.63
CA LYS A 186 -14.60 -16.83 10.66
C LYS A 186 -14.93 -16.30 9.26
N ALA A 187 -13.94 -16.24 8.38
CA ALA A 187 -14.14 -15.80 7.00
C ALA A 187 -15.36 -16.52 6.42
N PRO A 188 -16.28 -15.82 5.74
CA PRO A 188 -17.49 -16.45 5.24
C PRO A 188 -17.12 -17.59 4.27
N ASP A 189 -17.94 -18.65 4.21
CA ASP A 189 -17.63 -19.87 3.43
C ASP A 189 -17.44 -19.59 1.92
N ILE A 190 -17.94 -18.46 1.43
CA ILE A 190 -17.68 -17.96 0.08
C ILE A 190 -16.28 -17.35 0.01
N SER A 191 -15.46 -17.69 -0.98
CA SER A 191 -14.16 -17.05 -1.22
C SER A 191 -14.29 -15.52 -1.38
N ILE A 192 -13.28 -14.76 -0.94
CA ILE A 192 -13.23 -13.30 -1.14
C ILE A 192 -13.34 -12.92 -2.63
N HIS A 193 -12.81 -13.74 -3.55
CA HIS A 193 -12.95 -13.57 -5.00
C HIS A 193 -14.42 -13.69 -5.43
N SER A 194 -15.12 -14.72 -4.95
CA SER A 194 -16.55 -14.90 -5.25
C SER A 194 -17.43 -13.82 -4.61
N ALA A 195 -17.04 -13.28 -3.45
CA ALA A 195 -17.69 -12.12 -2.85
C ALA A 195 -17.50 -10.85 -3.70
N ALA A 196 -16.26 -10.59 -4.14
CA ALA A 196 -15.94 -9.51 -5.07
C ALA A 196 -16.74 -9.64 -6.38
N PHE A 197 -16.72 -10.80 -7.03
CA PHE A 197 -17.52 -11.11 -8.22
C PHE A 197 -19.01 -10.77 -8.06
N LYS A 198 -19.61 -11.24 -6.96
CA LYS A 198 -21.04 -11.03 -6.65
C LYS A 198 -21.38 -9.59 -6.23
N GLY A 199 -20.39 -8.72 -5.99
CA GLY A 199 -20.63 -7.38 -5.46
C GLY A 199 -21.04 -7.36 -3.98
N ASN A 200 -20.72 -8.42 -3.22
CA ASN A 200 -21.07 -8.52 -1.80
C ASN A 200 -20.00 -7.85 -0.93
N ILE A 201 -20.17 -6.54 -0.71
CA ILE A 201 -19.21 -5.71 0.03
C ILE A 201 -19.09 -6.16 1.49
N GLU A 202 -20.19 -6.59 2.13
CA GLU A 202 -20.18 -7.06 3.50
C GLU A 202 -19.33 -8.31 3.67
N ALA A 203 -19.43 -9.27 2.73
CA ALA A 203 -18.61 -10.47 2.75
C ALA A 203 -17.13 -10.14 2.51
N VAL A 204 -16.80 -9.19 1.63
CA VAL A 204 -15.41 -8.72 1.45
C VAL A 204 -14.88 -8.07 2.74
N GLN A 205 -15.67 -7.19 3.38
CA GLN A 205 -15.31 -6.59 4.66
C GLN A 205 -15.07 -7.64 5.75
N GLN A 206 -15.93 -8.65 5.83
CA GLN A 206 -15.78 -9.76 6.78
C GLN A 206 -14.52 -10.57 6.54
N HIS A 207 -14.17 -10.88 5.28
CA HIS A 207 -12.90 -11.54 4.93
C HIS A 207 -11.70 -10.73 5.39
N LEU A 208 -11.64 -9.44 5.07
CA LEU A 208 -10.52 -8.57 5.44
C LEU A 208 -10.43 -8.40 6.95
N ALA A 209 -11.57 -8.33 7.64
CA ALA A 209 -11.63 -8.23 9.10
C ALA A 209 -11.21 -9.56 9.79
N ALA A 210 -11.44 -10.70 9.14
CA ALA A 210 -10.97 -12.03 9.57
C ALA A 210 -9.45 -12.25 9.34
N GLY A 211 -8.75 -11.28 8.74
CA GLY A 211 -7.32 -11.35 8.45
C GLY A 211 -6.97 -12.06 7.14
N THR A 212 -7.93 -12.26 6.23
CA THR A 212 -7.63 -12.71 4.86
C THR A 212 -6.71 -11.68 4.21
N ASP A 213 -5.60 -12.14 3.63
CA ASP A 213 -4.70 -11.29 2.86
C ASP A 213 -5.48 -10.64 1.69
N VAL A 214 -5.45 -9.29 1.63
CA VAL A 214 -6.10 -8.50 0.59
C VAL A 214 -5.57 -8.82 -0.81
N ASN A 215 -4.33 -9.34 -0.90
CA ASN A 215 -3.65 -9.74 -2.13
C ASN A 215 -3.64 -11.26 -2.34
N THR A 216 -4.50 -12.01 -1.63
CA THR A 216 -4.63 -13.46 -1.83
C THR A 216 -4.90 -13.78 -3.29
N LYS A 217 -4.28 -14.85 -3.79
CA LYS A 217 -4.40 -15.26 -5.20
C LYS A 217 -5.27 -16.50 -5.33
N ASP A 218 -6.12 -16.53 -6.35
CA ASP A 218 -6.84 -17.74 -6.75
C ASP A 218 -5.96 -18.66 -7.63
N GLY A 219 -6.59 -19.68 -8.24
CA GLY A 219 -5.90 -20.67 -9.06
C GLY A 219 -5.33 -20.17 -10.38
N SER A 220 -5.66 -18.95 -10.83
CA SER A 220 -5.04 -18.30 -12.00
C SER A 220 -4.11 -17.16 -11.60
N GLY A 221 -3.80 -17.02 -10.31
CA GLY A 221 -2.98 -15.93 -9.80
C GLY A 221 -3.72 -14.59 -9.67
N SER A 222 -5.03 -14.55 -9.93
CA SER A 222 -5.85 -13.34 -9.83
C SER A 222 -6.09 -12.98 -8.36
N THR A 223 -6.11 -11.67 -8.06
CA THR A 223 -6.42 -11.13 -6.72
C THR A 223 -7.88 -10.68 -6.63
N PRO A 224 -8.43 -10.39 -5.43
CA PRO A 224 -9.78 -9.83 -5.30
C PRO A 224 -9.96 -8.52 -6.10
N LEU A 225 -8.89 -7.73 -6.25
CA LEU A 225 -8.93 -6.49 -7.04
C LEU A 225 -9.03 -6.77 -8.54
N HIS A 226 -8.42 -7.85 -9.06
CA HIS A 226 -8.66 -8.31 -10.43
C HIS A 226 -10.13 -8.60 -10.65
N THR A 227 -10.74 -9.39 -9.76
CA THR A 227 -12.16 -9.76 -9.86
C THR A 227 -13.08 -8.53 -9.75
N ALA A 228 -12.82 -7.63 -8.80
CA ALA A 228 -13.60 -6.39 -8.67
C ALA A 228 -13.53 -5.53 -9.95
N SER A 229 -12.34 -5.49 -10.58
CA SER A 229 -12.09 -4.72 -11.79
C SER A 229 -12.79 -5.31 -13.02
N THR A 230 -12.69 -6.62 -13.26
CA THR A 230 -13.41 -7.33 -14.33
C THR A 230 -14.93 -7.12 -14.26
N TRP A 231 -15.49 -7.15 -13.05
CA TRP A 231 -16.94 -7.15 -12.84
C TRP A 231 -17.54 -5.78 -12.49
N GLY A 232 -16.79 -4.68 -12.67
CA GLY A 232 -17.31 -3.34 -12.49
C GLY A 232 -17.69 -3.00 -11.03
N ARG A 233 -17.05 -3.62 -10.04
CA ARG A 233 -17.39 -3.49 -8.62
C ARG A 233 -16.60 -2.36 -7.96
N LYS A 234 -16.91 -1.11 -8.34
CA LYS A 234 -16.18 0.08 -7.89
C LYS A 234 -16.02 0.19 -6.38
N GLU A 235 -17.12 0.09 -5.62
CA GLU A 235 -17.08 0.21 -4.14
C GLU A 235 -16.17 -0.85 -3.50
N ILE A 236 -16.14 -2.05 -4.09
CA ILE A 236 -15.24 -3.13 -3.63
C ILE A 236 -13.79 -2.82 -4.02
N ALA A 237 -13.53 -2.30 -5.23
CA ALA A 237 -12.21 -1.89 -5.65
C ALA A 237 -11.64 -0.78 -4.72
N GLU A 238 -12.45 0.24 -4.40
CA GLU A 238 -12.10 1.30 -3.45
C GLU A 238 -11.75 0.73 -2.07
N LEU A 239 -12.58 -0.17 -1.54
CA LEU A 239 -12.34 -0.85 -0.27
C LEU A 239 -11.03 -1.63 -0.27
N LEU A 240 -10.79 -2.45 -1.30
CA LEU A 240 -9.60 -3.28 -1.42
C LEU A 240 -8.33 -2.42 -1.49
N ILE A 241 -8.33 -1.35 -2.30
CA ILE A 241 -7.21 -0.42 -2.39
C ILE A 241 -6.96 0.27 -1.04
N ALA A 242 -8.01 0.74 -0.36
CA ALA A 242 -7.90 1.35 0.96
C ALA A 242 -7.34 0.38 2.03
N LYS A 243 -7.44 -0.94 1.79
CA LYS A 243 -6.91 -2.01 2.64
C LYS A 243 -5.54 -2.52 2.19
N GLY A 244 -4.91 -1.88 1.20
CA GLY A 244 -3.54 -2.20 0.77
C GLY A 244 -3.47 -3.22 -0.38
N ALA A 245 -4.52 -3.35 -1.19
CA ALA A 245 -4.43 -4.11 -2.43
C ALA A 245 -3.35 -3.52 -3.35
N ASP A 246 -2.52 -4.39 -3.91
CA ASP A 246 -1.54 -4.02 -4.93
C ASP A 246 -2.26 -3.74 -6.26
N VAL A 247 -2.33 -2.46 -6.62
CA VAL A 247 -2.95 -1.96 -7.85
C VAL A 247 -2.27 -2.47 -9.13
N ASN A 248 -1.02 -2.93 -9.02
CA ASN A 248 -0.21 -3.43 -10.13
C ASN A 248 0.06 -4.93 -10.05
N ALA A 249 -0.68 -5.65 -9.19
CA ALA A 249 -0.57 -7.10 -9.07
C ALA A 249 -0.76 -7.75 -10.44
N LYS A 250 0.07 -8.75 -10.75
CA LYS A 250 -0.06 -9.57 -11.96
C LYS A 250 -0.58 -10.97 -11.65
N ASP A 251 -1.51 -11.43 -12.47
CA ASP A 251 -1.92 -12.83 -12.52
C ASP A 251 -0.93 -13.69 -13.33
N GLU A 252 -1.26 -14.97 -13.56
CA GLU A 252 -0.38 -15.89 -14.29
C GLU A 252 -0.15 -15.50 -15.76
N ASP A 253 -1.11 -14.80 -16.38
CA ASP A 253 -1.05 -14.33 -17.76
C ASP A 253 -0.47 -12.90 -17.88
N GLY A 254 -0.06 -12.33 -16.74
CA GLY A 254 0.53 -11.00 -16.65
C GLY A 254 -0.50 -9.87 -16.68
N TRP A 255 -1.79 -10.18 -16.52
CA TRP A 255 -2.86 -9.19 -16.45
C TRP A 255 -2.81 -8.45 -15.13
N THR A 256 -3.13 -7.17 -15.18
CA THR A 256 -3.30 -6.30 -14.01
C THR A 256 -4.78 -5.99 -13.82
N PRO A 257 -5.19 -5.49 -12.63
CA PRO A 257 -6.55 -4.99 -12.45
C PRO A 257 -6.96 -3.93 -13.48
N LEU A 258 -6.01 -3.09 -13.92
CA LEU A 258 -6.25 -2.09 -14.96
C LEU A 258 -6.58 -2.73 -16.31
N LEU A 259 -5.79 -3.73 -16.75
CA LEU A 259 -6.06 -4.47 -17.99
C LEU A 259 -7.46 -5.11 -17.97
N ASN A 260 -7.87 -5.69 -16.84
CA ASN A 260 -9.22 -6.25 -16.65
C ASN A 260 -10.33 -5.19 -16.71
N ALA A 261 -10.15 -4.05 -16.05
CA ALA A 261 -11.14 -2.97 -16.10
C ALA A 261 -11.26 -2.39 -17.52
N THR A 262 -10.15 -2.34 -18.26
CA THR A 262 -10.10 -1.79 -19.62
C THR A 262 -10.83 -2.67 -20.63
N ILE A 263 -10.61 -3.99 -20.63
CA ILE A 263 -11.27 -4.88 -21.59
C ILE A 263 -12.79 -4.91 -21.42
N ASP A 264 -13.27 -4.84 -20.18
CA ASP A 264 -14.70 -4.84 -19.85
C ASP A 264 -15.33 -3.42 -19.82
N GLY A 265 -14.55 -2.38 -20.11
CA GLY A 265 -15.05 -1.01 -20.29
C GLY A 265 -15.45 -0.27 -19.00
N HIS A 266 -14.95 -0.66 -17.84
CA HIS A 266 -15.33 -0.08 -16.54
C HIS A 266 -14.60 1.23 -16.25
N LYS A 267 -14.95 2.30 -16.99
CA LYS A 267 -14.30 3.62 -16.94
C LYS A 267 -14.06 4.15 -15.52
N GLU A 268 -15.04 4.07 -14.62
CA GLU A 268 -14.88 4.58 -13.25
C GLU A 268 -13.81 3.83 -12.45
N ILE A 269 -13.60 2.53 -12.73
CA ILE A 269 -12.54 1.75 -12.10
C ILE A 269 -11.20 2.06 -12.75
N ILE A 270 -11.15 2.28 -14.07
CA ILE A 270 -9.95 2.71 -14.78
C ILE A 270 -9.43 4.03 -14.18
N GLU A 271 -10.31 5.02 -14.01
CA GLU A 271 -9.98 6.31 -13.39
C GLU A 271 -9.44 6.12 -11.96
N LEU A 272 -10.13 5.32 -11.14
CA LEU A 272 -9.70 4.98 -9.78
C LEU A 272 -8.30 4.34 -9.76
N LEU A 273 -8.05 3.33 -10.60
CA LEU A 273 -6.78 2.62 -10.64
C LEU A 273 -5.64 3.52 -11.07
N ILE A 274 -5.84 4.36 -12.10
CA ILE A 274 -4.86 5.35 -12.55
C ILE A 274 -4.55 6.35 -11.44
N GLU A 275 -5.57 6.87 -10.75
CA GLU A 275 -5.40 7.79 -9.61
C GLU A 275 -4.56 7.17 -8.49
N LYS A 276 -4.69 5.86 -8.29
CA LYS A 276 -3.97 5.09 -7.26
C LYS A 276 -2.62 4.53 -7.73
N GLY A 277 -2.15 4.94 -8.91
CA GLY A 277 -0.80 4.62 -9.39
C GLY A 277 -0.69 3.31 -10.16
N ALA A 278 -1.76 2.86 -10.81
CA ALA A 278 -1.68 1.76 -11.76
C ALA A 278 -0.77 2.14 -12.96
N ASP A 279 0.08 1.21 -13.37
CA ASP A 279 0.93 1.36 -14.55
C ASP A 279 0.07 1.23 -15.82
N VAL A 280 -0.22 2.38 -16.45
CA VAL A 280 -1.00 2.48 -17.69
C VAL A 280 -0.35 1.79 -18.89
N ASN A 281 0.92 1.42 -18.78
CA ASN A 281 1.67 0.71 -19.83
C ASN A 281 2.04 -0.72 -19.41
N ALA A 282 1.41 -1.25 -18.37
CA ALA A 282 1.64 -2.62 -17.93
C ALA A 282 1.34 -3.61 -19.05
N LYS A 283 2.27 -4.53 -19.29
CA LYS A 283 2.16 -5.54 -20.36
C LYS A 283 1.70 -6.88 -19.83
N THR A 284 0.78 -7.52 -20.56
CA THR A 284 0.48 -8.96 -20.46
C THR A 284 1.70 -9.78 -20.91
N ASN A 285 1.64 -11.10 -20.73
CA ASN A 285 2.66 -12.02 -21.26
C ASN A 285 2.76 -11.98 -22.80
N ASP A 286 1.71 -11.54 -23.50
CA ASP A 286 1.70 -11.32 -24.95
C ASP A 286 2.34 -9.99 -25.38
N GLY A 287 2.62 -9.11 -24.42
CA GLY A 287 3.18 -7.78 -24.68
C GLY A 287 2.14 -6.68 -24.86
N ASP A 288 0.86 -7.01 -24.71
CA ASP A 288 -0.26 -6.07 -24.87
C ASP A 288 -0.41 -5.18 -23.63
N THR A 289 -0.62 -3.89 -23.87
CA THR A 289 -0.92 -2.85 -22.89
C THR A 289 -2.43 -2.65 -22.74
N PRO A 290 -2.91 -1.89 -21.74
CA PRO A 290 -4.32 -1.49 -21.67
C PRO A 290 -4.85 -0.88 -22.97
N LEU A 291 -4.05 -0.05 -23.65
CA LEU A 291 -4.46 0.56 -24.92
C LEU A 291 -4.63 -0.50 -26.02
N ASP A 292 -3.83 -1.56 -26.01
CA ASP A 292 -3.94 -2.66 -26.96
C ASP A 292 -5.16 -3.57 -26.68
N LYS A 293 -5.48 -3.80 -25.39
CA LYS A 293 -6.60 -4.68 -24.98
C LYS A 293 -7.98 -4.04 -25.06
N ASN A 294 -8.06 -2.70 -25.10
CA ASN A 294 -9.32 -2.02 -25.40
C ASN A 294 -9.74 -2.16 -26.87
N MET A 295 -8.84 -2.68 -27.70
CA MET A 295 -9.11 -3.00 -29.09
C MET A 295 -9.36 -4.50 -29.22
N ILE A 296 -10.47 -4.88 -29.88
CA ILE A 296 -10.84 -6.25 -30.32
C ILE A 296 -11.44 -7.08 -29.14
N ASP A 297 -12.72 -7.44 -29.09
CA ASP A 297 -13.54 -8.18 -30.06
C ASP A 297 -15.02 -7.79 -29.95
N ASP A 298 -15.63 -7.33 -31.04
CA ASP A 298 -16.89 -7.87 -31.62
C ASP A 298 -17.47 -6.85 -32.61
N TYR A 299 -17.64 -7.29 -33.85
CA TYR A 299 -18.06 -6.49 -35.00
C TYR A 299 -19.56 -6.16 -35.02
N ASP A 300 -20.32 -6.41 -33.95
CA ASP A 300 -21.79 -6.43 -34.01
C ASP A 300 -22.51 -5.30 -33.24
N ASP A 301 -21.83 -4.49 -32.41
CA ASP A 301 -22.51 -3.41 -31.67
C ASP A 301 -21.81 -2.04 -31.75
N ILE A 302 -22.20 -1.27 -32.75
CA ILE A 302 -21.87 0.15 -32.96
C ILE A 302 -22.16 1.05 -31.74
N SER A 303 -23.01 0.62 -30.79
CA SER A 303 -23.28 1.41 -29.58
C SER A 303 -22.13 1.40 -28.57
N THR A 304 -21.21 0.42 -28.65
CA THR A 304 -20.07 0.30 -27.74
C THR A 304 -18.83 1.07 -28.19
N PHE A 305 -18.78 1.49 -29.46
CA PHE A 305 -17.63 2.17 -30.07
C PHE A 305 -17.29 3.51 -29.38
N GLY A 306 -18.31 4.30 -29.03
CA GLY A 306 -18.11 5.60 -28.37
C GLY A 306 -17.51 5.49 -26.97
N ALA A 307 -17.86 4.44 -26.22
CA ALA A 307 -17.31 4.21 -24.88
C ALA A 307 -15.84 3.74 -24.93
N LYS A 308 -15.47 2.95 -25.95
CA LYS A 308 -14.10 2.48 -26.15
C LYS A 308 -13.15 3.61 -26.52
N GLU A 309 -13.55 4.52 -27.42
CA GLU A 309 -12.74 5.70 -27.75
C GLU A 309 -12.53 6.62 -26.55
N GLU A 310 -13.55 6.79 -25.70
CA GLU A 310 -13.40 7.57 -24.48
C GLU A 310 -12.36 6.96 -23.51
N ILE A 311 -12.31 5.63 -23.40
CA ILE A 311 -11.30 4.92 -22.61
C ILE A 311 -9.91 5.04 -23.26
N ASN A 312 -9.81 4.93 -24.60
CA ASN A 312 -8.55 5.13 -25.31
C ASN A 312 -7.99 6.53 -25.06
N ASP A 313 -8.83 7.57 -25.17
CA ASP A 313 -8.45 8.94 -24.88
C ASP A 313 -8.05 9.14 -23.42
N LEU A 314 -8.75 8.49 -22.48
CA LEU A 314 -8.39 8.49 -21.07
C LEU A 314 -7.00 7.88 -20.83
N LEU A 315 -6.72 6.72 -21.44
CA LEU A 315 -5.43 6.04 -21.33
C LEU A 315 -4.32 6.88 -21.95
N ARG A 316 -4.51 7.40 -23.18
CA ARG A 316 -3.55 8.28 -23.86
C ARG A 316 -3.27 9.55 -23.06
N LYS A 317 -4.30 10.18 -22.47
CA LYS A 317 -4.15 11.35 -21.60
C LYS A 317 -3.23 11.10 -20.40
N HIS A 318 -3.18 9.86 -19.91
CA HIS A 318 -2.31 9.46 -18.81
C HIS A 318 -0.98 8.81 -19.27
N GLY A 319 -0.65 8.91 -20.55
CA GLY A 319 0.61 8.40 -21.11
C GLY A 319 0.58 6.93 -21.52
N GLY A 320 -0.61 6.36 -21.71
CA GLY A 320 -0.79 5.04 -22.31
C GLY A 320 -0.28 5.01 -23.75
N LYS A 321 0.48 3.97 -24.08
CA LYS A 321 1.05 3.73 -25.40
C LYS A 321 0.78 2.29 -25.83
N HIS A 322 0.72 2.07 -27.14
CA HIS A 322 0.69 0.72 -27.69
C HIS A 322 1.95 -0.05 -27.30
N GLY A 323 1.80 -1.34 -27.01
CA GLY A 323 2.88 -2.22 -26.56
C GLY A 323 3.78 -2.70 -27.68
N THR A 324 3.23 -2.78 -28.89
CA THR A 324 3.90 -3.27 -30.11
C THR A 324 3.48 -2.48 -31.35
N ILE A 325 4.32 -2.51 -32.39
CA ILE A 325 4.00 -1.93 -33.70
C ILE A 325 2.79 -2.64 -34.36
N HIS A 326 2.55 -3.91 -34.06
CA HIS A 326 1.40 -4.68 -34.54
C HIS A 326 0.10 -4.09 -34.03
N SER A 327 0.01 -3.89 -32.72
CA SER A 327 -1.19 -3.37 -32.07
C SER A 327 -1.45 -1.91 -32.46
N ALA A 328 -0.40 -1.10 -32.59
CA ALA A 328 -0.52 0.27 -33.12
C ALA A 328 -1.03 0.29 -34.57
N ALA A 329 -0.54 -0.63 -35.41
CA ALA A 329 -0.97 -0.74 -36.80
C ALA A 329 -2.43 -1.21 -36.92
N GLN A 330 -2.86 -2.13 -36.06
CA GLN A 330 -4.24 -2.61 -36.00
C GLN A 330 -5.21 -1.55 -35.46
N GLY A 331 -4.74 -0.73 -34.53
CA GLY A 331 -5.50 0.35 -33.89
C GLY A 331 -5.63 1.64 -34.69
N ASP A 332 -5.14 1.65 -35.93
CA ASP A 332 -5.08 2.84 -36.80
C ASP A 332 -4.33 4.04 -36.16
N ASP A 333 -3.34 3.78 -35.29
CA ASP A 333 -2.54 4.81 -34.63
C ASP A 333 -1.24 5.09 -35.42
N ILE A 334 -1.35 5.95 -36.44
CA ILE A 334 -0.24 6.27 -37.34
C ILE A 334 0.96 6.92 -36.63
N GLU A 335 0.73 7.68 -35.56
CA GLU A 335 1.80 8.35 -34.81
C GLU A 335 2.58 7.35 -33.96
N ALA A 336 1.89 6.41 -33.30
CA ALA A 336 2.55 5.31 -32.61
C ALA A 336 3.37 4.44 -33.56
N VAL A 337 2.85 4.13 -34.77
CA VAL A 337 3.61 3.40 -35.80
C VAL A 337 4.87 4.18 -36.21
N LYS A 338 4.78 5.51 -36.40
CA LYS A 338 5.96 6.34 -36.68
C LYS A 338 6.98 6.31 -35.54
N GLU A 339 6.53 6.36 -34.28
CA GLU A 339 7.40 6.28 -33.10
C GLU A 339 8.16 4.94 -33.08
N PHE A 340 7.46 3.82 -33.31
CA PHE A 340 8.08 2.50 -33.40
C PHE A 340 9.11 2.39 -34.53
N LEU A 341 8.76 2.87 -35.73
CA LEU A 341 9.69 2.87 -36.87
C LEU A 341 10.93 3.73 -36.60
N ALA A 342 10.75 4.91 -35.98
CA ALA A 342 11.85 5.79 -35.60
C ALA A 342 12.75 5.16 -34.51
N ALA A 343 12.17 4.36 -33.61
CA ALA A 343 12.90 3.57 -32.62
C ALA A 343 13.60 2.33 -33.21
N GLY A 344 13.48 2.09 -34.53
CA GLY A 344 14.12 0.96 -35.21
C GLY A 344 13.38 -0.36 -35.07
N ALA A 345 12.06 -0.33 -34.80
CA ALA A 345 11.25 -1.54 -34.77
C ALA A 345 11.34 -2.31 -36.09
N ASN A 346 11.43 -3.64 -35.99
CA ASN A 346 11.42 -4.50 -37.16
C ASN A 346 10.02 -4.49 -37.80
N VAL A 347 9.90 -3.80 -38.94
CA VAL A 347 8.66 -3.65 -39.72
C VAL A 347 8.09 -4.99 -40.23
N ASN A 348 8.87 -6.07 -40.18
CA ASN A 348 8.50 -7.43 -40.59
C ASN A 348 8.47 -8.42 -39.43
N ALA A 349 8.54 -7.96 -38.17
CA ALA A 349 8.45 -8.83 -37.00
C ALA A 349 7.11 -9.59 -37.01
N LYS A 350 7.12 -10.84 -36.55
CA LYS A 350 5.89 -11.63 -36.41
C LYS A 350 5.41 -11.60 -34.97
N ASN A 351 4.11 -11.39 -34.76
CA ASN A 351 3.48 -11.62 -33.45
C ASN A 351 3.32 -13.14 -33.18
N ARG A 352 2.77 -13.53 -32.03
CA ARG A 352 2.50 -14.95 -31.69
C ARG A 352 1.55 -15.63 -32.68
N GLY A 353 0.65 -14.87 -33.31
CA GLY A 353 -0.23 -15.33 -34.39
C GLY A 353 0.46 -15.50 -35.75
N GLY A 354 1.75 -15.15 -35.86
CA GLY A 354 2.52 -15.24 -37.09
C GLY A 354 2.27 -14.10 -38.09
N GLN A 355 1.56 -13.05 -37.67
CA GLN A 355 1.23 -11.88 -38.48
C GLN A 355 2.29 -10.79 -38.36
N THR A 356 2.57 -10.11 -39.47
CA THR A 356 3.38 -8.90 -39.53
C THR A 356 2.54 -7.66 -39.21
N PRO A 357 3.13 -6.50 -38.90
CA PRO A 357 2.38 -5.26 -38.70
C PRO A 357 1.57 -4.89 -39.96
N LEU A 358 2.10 -5.21 -41.15
CA LEU A 358 1.42 -4.95 -42.41
C LEU A 358 0.20 -5.88 -42.62
N ASP A 359 0.21 -7.09 -42.06
CA ASP A 359 -0.95 -7.99 -42.09
C ASP A 359 -2.13 -7.46 -41.25
N MET A 360 -1.86 -6.52 -40.34
CA MET A 360 -2.85 -5.95 -39.42
C MET A 360 -3.23 -4.51 -39.78
N ALA A 361 -2.50 -3.88 -40.71
CA ALA A 361 -2.68 -2.49 -41.10
C ALA A 361 -3.63 -2.32 -42.29
N TYR A 362 -4.32 -1.18 -42.33
CA TYR A 362 -5.11 -0.73 -43.47
C TYR A 362 -4.75 0.72 -43.83
N GLY A 363 -5.23 1.20 -44.99
CA GLY A 363 -5.13 2.61 -45.39
C GLY A 363 -3.71 3.19 -45.35
N GLU A 364 -3.59 4.39 -44.74
CA GLU A 364 -2.34 5.16 -44.70
C GLU A 364 -1.21 4.44 -43.93
N ILE A 365 -1.55 3.66 -42.90
CA ILE A 365 -0.56 2.88 -42.14
C ILE A 365 0.02 1.76 -42.99
N ALA A 366 -0.80 1.07 -43.79
CA ALA A 366 -0.31 0.04 -44.70
C ALA A 366 0.68 0.63 -45.72
N ASP A 367 0.36 1.79 -46.29
CA ASP A 367 1.26 2.52 -47.20
C ASP A 367 2.57 2.94 -46.51
N LEU A 368 2.48 3.44 -45.27
CA LEU A 368 3.63 3.82 -44.46
C LEU A 368 4.55 2.63 -44.18
N LEU A 369 4.00 1.50 -43.74
CA LEU A 369 4.75 0.27 -43.46
C LEU A 369 5.42 -0.26 -44.73
N ARG A 370 4.71 -0.27 -45.87
CA ARG A 370 5.28 -0.66 -47.18
C ARG A 370 6.45 0.24 -47.58
N LYS A 371 6.34 1.56 -47.39
CA LYS A 371 7.42 2.52 -47.66
C LYS A 371 8.69 2.22 -46.85
N HIS A 372 8.53 1.67 -45.65
CA HIS A 372 9.63 1.25 -44.78
C HIS A 372 10.09 -0.20 -45.03
N GLY A 373 9.61 -0.85 -46.09
CA GLY A 373 10.00 -2.22 -46.45
C GLY A 373 9.20 -3.32 -45.78
N GLY A 374 8.05 -2.98 -45.18
CA GLY A 374 7.08 -3.92 -44.65
C GLY A 374 6.52 -4.84 -45.73
N LYS A 375 6.38 -6.12 -45.39
CA LYS A 375 5.84 -7.19 -46.24
C LYS A 375 4.83 -7.99 -45.44
N THR A 376 3.80 -8.48 -46.12
CA THR A 376 2.84 -9.41 -45.51
C THR A 376 3.49 -10.75 -45.20
N GLY A 377 2.90 -11.53 -44.31
CA GLY A 377 3.38 -12.88 -44.01
C GLY A 377 3.42 -13.78 -45.26
N GLU A 378 2.50 -13.60 -46.20
CA GLU A 378 2.47 -14.30 -47.49
C GLU A 378 3.60 -13.86 -48.44
N GLU A 379 3.84 -12.54 -48.54
CA GLU A 379 4.93 -11.99 -49.33
C GLU A 379 6.28 -12.50 -48.82
N LEU A 380 6.48 -12.56 -47.49
CA LEU A 380 7.66 -13.17 -46.88
C LEU A 380 7.76 -14.65 -47.21
N LYS A 381 6.68 -15.44 -47.07
CA LYS A 381 6.69 -16.86 -47.47
C LYS A 381 7.06 -17.07 -48.94
N ALA A 382 6.62 -16.18 -49.83
CA ALA A 382 6.96 -16.24 -51.26
C ALA A 382 8.45 -15.95 -51.55
N LEU A 383 9.17 -15.30 -50.63
CA LEU A 383 10.63 -15.09 -50.71
C LEU A 383 11.43 -16.30 -50.22
N MET A 384 10.81 -17.22 -49.48
CA MET A 384 11.44 -18.41 -48.91
C MET A 384 12.08 -19.36 -49.94
N PRO A 385 11.51 -19.59 -51.15
CA PRO A 385 12.14 -20.42 -52.19
C PRO A 385 13.44 -19.85 -52.77
N ARG A 386 13.77 -18.59 -52.47
CA ARG A 386 14.95 -17.87 -52.99
C ARG A 386 16.08 -17.75 -51.97
N LEU A 387 15.99 -18.46 -50.85
CA LEU A 387 17.02 -18.46 -49.82
C LEU A 387 18.30 -19.16 -50.29
N VAL A 388 19.45 -18.50 -50.12
CA VAL A 388 20.78 -19.12 -50.21
C VAL A 388 21.35 -19.19 -48.79
N GLN A 389 21.62 -20.40 -48.30
CA GLN A 389 22.21 -20.63 -46.98
C GLN A 389 23.73 -20.82 -47.10
N HIS A 390 24.51 -20.06 -46.34
CA HIS A 390 25.96 -20.24 -46.27
C HIS A 390 26.47 -20.06 -44.84
N GLY A 391 26.86 -21.15 -44.19
CA GLY A 391 27.28 -21.15 -42.79
C GLY A 391 26.12 -20.78 -41.86
N ARG A 392 26.34 -19.82 -40.95
CA ARG A 392 25.34 -19.32 -39.98
C ARG A 392 24.40 -18.23 -40.52
N PHE A 393 24.57 -17.85 -41.78
CA PHE A 393 23.83 -16.77 -42.40
C PHE A 393 22.96 -17.30 -43.53
N ALA A 394 21.74 -16.82 -43.59
CA ALA A 394 20.83 -17.08 -44.69
C ALA A 394 20.45 -15.75 -45.33
N PHE A 395 20.36 -15.72 -46.67
CA PHE A 395 19.99 -14.54 -47.43
C PHE A 395 18.88 -14.85 -48.42
N SER A 396 17.89 -13.96 -48.54
CA SER A 396 16.87 -14.04 -49.59
C SER A 396 17.00 -12.87 -50.56
N PHE A 397 16.75 -13.11 -51.85
CA PHE A 397 16.83 -12.09 -52.88
C PHE A 397 15.45 -11.85 -53.51
N ASP A 398 15.07 -10.58 -53.61
CA ASP A 398 13.93 -10.17 -54.42
C ASP A 398 14.38 -9.46 -55.70
N ALA A 399 14.31 -10.21 -56.81
CA ALA A 399 14.60 -9.73 -58.16
C ALA A 399 13.69 -8.56 -58.59
N LYS A 400 12.44 -8.51 -58.12
CA LYS A 400 11.51 -7.43 -58.51
C LYS A 400 11.88 -6.10 -57.87
N GLU A 401 12.43 -6.13 -56.66
CA GLU A 401 12.77 -4.93 -55.89
C GLU A 401 14.27 -4.60 -55.92
N GLY A 402 15.12 -5.50 -56.42
CA GLY A 402 16.58 -5.34 -56.34
C GLY A 402 17.06 -5.28 -54.88
N LYS A 403 16.55 -6.16 -54.01
CA LYS A 403 16.89 -6.17 -52.58
C LYS A 403 17.38 -7.54 -52.11
N VAL A 404 18.37 -7.53 -51.23
CA VAL A 404 18.85 -8.71 -50.50
C VAL A 404 18.47 -8.57 -49.03
N TYR A 405 17.92 -9.62 -48.45
CA TYR A 405 17.52 -9.70 -47.05
C TYR A 405 18.46 -10.66 -46.32
N GLU A 406 19.11 -10.21 -45.26
CA GLU A 406 19.77 -11.09 -44.29
C GLU A 406 18.75 -11.60 -43.29
N VAL A 407 18.74 -12.91 -43.06
CA VAL A 407 17.75 -13.56 -42.20
C VAL A 407 18.42 -14.28 -41.04
N GLN A 408 17.89 -14.10 -39.82
CA GLN A 408 18.42 -14.78 -38.64
C GLN A 408 17.92 -16.21 -38.60
N ASP A 409 18.85 -17.15 -38.63
CA ASP A 409 18.58 -18.58 -38.52
C ASP A 409 18.43 -18.97 -37.04
N SER A 410 17.25 -19.44 -36.66
CA SER A 410 17.05 -20.17 -35.40
C SER A 410 16.53 -21.58 -35.69
N PHE A 411 17.18 -22.31 -36.59
CA PHE A 411 16.96 -23.74 -36.89
C PHE A 411 15.53 -24.15 -37.28
N ASN A 412 14.61 -23.19 -37.42
CA ASN A 412 13.22 -23.41 -37.72
C ASN A 412 12.82 -22.51 -38.90
N LEU A 413 12.78 -23.08 -40.11
CA LEU A 413 12.55 -22.39 -41.39
C LEU A 413 11.20 -21.63 -41.49
N LEU A 414 10.34 -21.75 -40.48
CA LEU A 414 9.06 -21.05 -40.36
C LEU A 414 9.16 -19.68 -39.64
N ASN A 415 10.19 -19.49 -38.83
CA ASN A 415 10.38 -18.33 -37.93
C ASN A 415 11.68 -17.57 -38.24
N TRP A 416 11.93 -17.28 -39.51
CA TRP A 416 13.04 -16.41 -39.90
C TRP A 416 12.63 -14.95 -39.80
N GLU A 417 13.54 -14.10 -39.31
CA GLU A 417 13.36 -12.65 -39.24
C GLU A 417 14.32 -11.98 -40.23
N VAL A 418 13.84 -10.99 -40.99
CA VAL A 418 14.71 -10.08 -41.73
C VAL A 418 15.46 -9.22 -40.72
N VAL A 419 16.77 -9.43 -40.59
CA VAL A 419 17.63 -8.65 -39.69
C VAL A 419 18.13 -7.39 -40.37
N LYS A 420 18.35 -7.47 -41.69
CA LYS A 420 18.94 -6.39 -42.47
C LYS A 420 18.53 -6.45 -43.93
N THR A 421 18.32 -5.28 -44.53
CA THR A 421 17.98 -5.11 -45.95
C THR A 421 19.12 -4.40 -46.68
N TYR A 422 19.53 -4.92 -47.83
CA TYR A 422 20.51 -4.34 -48.74
C TYR A 422 19.83 -4.01 -50.07
N THR A 423 20.14 -2.85 -50.66
CA THR A 423 19.60 -2.41 -51.95
C THR A 423 20.66 -2.54 -53.06
N GLY A 424 20.31 -3.14 -54.20
CA GLY A 424 21.18 -3.34 -55.35
C GLY A 424 20.41 -3.66 -56.65
N THR A 425 20.75 -3.03 -57.76
CA THR A 425 19.90 -2.94 -58.97
C THR A 425 20.02 -4.11 -59.96
N GLY A 426 19.82 -5.38 -59.58
CA GLY A 426 19.60 -6.42 -60.62
C GLY A 426 19.60 -7.88 -60.20
N ASP A 427 19.36 -8.75 -61.20
CA ASP A 427 18.58 -10.01 -61.13
C ASP A 427 19.29 -11.29 -60.64
N SER A 428 20.56 -11.25 -60.25
CA SER A 428 21.23 -12.42 -59.69
C SER A 428 22.32 -12.07 -58.67
N VAL A 429 22.34 -12.80 -57.54
CA VAL A 429 23.30 -12.62 -56.44
C VAL A 429 24.42 -13.65 -56.57
N ARG A 430 25.64 -13.19 -56.86
CA ARG A 430 26.87 -13.97 -56.70
C ARG A 430 27.62 -13.52 -55.44
N PHE A 431 28.06 -14.47 -54.64
CA PHE A 431 28.87 -14.23 -53.43
C PHE A 431 30.35 -14.42 -53.79
N ASP A 432 31.11 -13.33 -53.87
CA ASP A 432 32.57 -13.38 -53.98
C ASP A 432 33.20 -13.15 -52.60
N GLU A 433 33.95 -14.12 -52.10
CA GLU A 433 34.71 -14.03 -50.84
C GLU A 433 35.94 -13.14 -51.07
N ALA A 434 35.88 -11.87 -50.66
CA ALA A 434 37.01 -10.95 -50.76
C ALA A 434 37.79 -10.89 -49.44
N ARG A 435 38.85 -11.70 -49.31
CA ARG A 435 39.83 -11.58 -48.22
C ARG A 435 40.82 -10.44 -48.52
N TYR A 436 40.35 -9.21 -48.44
CA TYR A 436 41.21 -8.04 -48.59
C TYR A 436 40.99 -7.10 -47.41
N HIS A 437 41.59 -7.42 -46.27
CA HIS A 437 42.27 -6.52 -45.31
C HIS A 437 42.39 -7.17 -43.93
N ASN A 438 43.36 -6.66 -43.17
CA ASN A 438 43.70 -7.07 -41.81
C ASN A 438 43.39 -5.87 -40.89
N PRO A 439 42.48 -5.96 -39.90
CA PRO A 439 41.81 -7.16 -39.38
C PRO A 439 40.74 -7.72 -40.34
N PRO A 440 40.37 -9.01 -40.21
CA PRO A 440 39.42 -9.66 -41.10
C PRO A 440 37.99 -9.18 -40.81
N GLU A 441 37.59 -8.10 -41.47
CA GLU A 441 36.17 -7.82 -41.67
C GLU A 441 35.70 -8.66 -42.87
N LEU A 442 34.73 -9.54 -42.66
CA LEU A 442 34.09 -10.31 -43.73
C LEU A 442 33.24 -9.34 -44.56
N PHE A 443 33.77 -8.91 -45.70
CA PHE A 443 33.02 -8.14 -46.69
C PHE A 443 32.42 -9.08 -47.73
N TYR A 444 31.09 -9.17 -47.76
CA TYR A 444 30.39 -9.79 -48.88
C TYR A 444 30.17 -8.73 -49.95
N ARG A 445 30.78 -8.90 -51.12
CA ARG A 445 30.53 -8.05 -52.28
C ARG A 445 29.36 -8.63 -53.05
N VAL A 446 28.17 -8.05 -52.90
CA VAL A 446 27.03 -8.36 -53.77
C VAL A 446 27.33 -7.73 -55.13
N ARG A 447 27.70 -8.55 -56.12
CA ARG A 447 27.89 -8.10 -57.48
C ARG A 447 26.69 -8.51 -58.31
N VAL A 448 25.90 -7.51 -58.71
CA VAL A 448 24.85 -7.64 -59.71
C VAL A 448 25.52 -7.79 -61.08
N VAL A 449 25.19 -8.84 -61.83
CA VAL A 449 25.71 -9.08 -63.18
C VAL A 449 24.52 -9.03 -64.15
N GLU A 450 24.64 -8.26 -65.24
CA GLU A 450 23.66 -8.18 -66.35
C GLU A 450 23.55 -9.49 -67.13
#